data_AF-A0AA41U0L3-F1
#
_entry.id   AF-A0AA41U0L3-F1
#
_cell.length_a   1.000
_cell.length_b   1.000
_cell.length_c   1.000
_cell.angle_alpha   90.00
_cell.angle_beta   90.00
_cell.angle_gamma   90.00
#
_symmetry.space_group_name_H-M   'P 1'
#
loop_
_entity.id
_entity.type
_entity.pdbx_description
1 polymer ?
#
loop_
_entity_poly.entity_id
_entity_poly.type
_entity_poly.pdbx_seq_one_letter_code
_entity_poly.pdbx_strand_id
1 'polypeptide(L)'
;MSVRVPTVRAVNAEDLERQSQLYTGVPPITVDLLVEHGHLDTLVEAARAGDWFCAQRSVRELADRGQREQAWELLAPYVETGWWDAVREAATLLQEWRRTDDALELLRGYVGGHQRFARGETARLLASVGRVDEAIAELRPHVHDSLLLEALVEATDAGRRDAEVIALLEPLADQRLRTGEPRNAAIMLARVLDRAGRTDEATALLRAHVAATDSADNVRELAWLLARHDRFEELYALADRYADAATPALVDRLVVLDRADEAVAFLRASAARNATWTGTRLVMQLAELGRLAEAVEEAKPVVEKASCPCMLLGLLELLVDAERVDLALDVLDAADANPALATATGGTRPWLLSEAGRHEEALAAAQARSEEEYGRTGGIARVLEAAGRVDEAVALLEEAAETDYDDVYLARLLILTGRPREAVALHRARKRAGNGCTLDDPWRPGKSGYTDDPPF
;
A
#
# COMPACT_ATOMS: atom_id res chain seq x y z
N MET A 1 36.26 29.38 -15.94
CA MET A 1 34.85 29.31 -16.37
C MET A 1 34.06 28.77 -15.20
N SER A 2 33.31 29.62 -14.50
CA SER A 2 32.46 29.22 -13.38
C SER A 2 31.19 28.60 -13.97
N VAL A 3 31.04 27.28 -13.84
CA VAL A 3 29.83 26.56 -14.25
C VAL A 3 28.76 26.90 -13.21
N ARG A 4 27.81 27.77 -13.58
CA ARG A 4 26.60 27.97 -12.79
C ARG A 4 25.85 26.65 -12.74
N VAL A 5 25.82 26.02 -11.56
CA VAL A 5 24.89 24.92 -11.26
C VAL A 5 23.48 25.46 -11.53
N PRO A 6 22.63 24.76 -12.31
CA PRO A 6 21.27 25.21 -12.57
C PRO A 6 20.53 25.28 -11.23
N THR A 7 20.11 26.48 -10.83
CA THR A 7 19.27 26.69 -9.65
C THR A 7 17.96 25.93 -9.83
N VAL A 8 17.55 25.20 -8.79
CA VAL A 8 16.25 24.51 -8.73
C VAL A 8 15.16 25.54 -9.03
N ARG A 9 14.23 25.20 -9.92
CA ARG A 9 13.09 26.08 -10.25
C ARG A 9 12.33 26.37 -8.96
N ALA A 10 11.84 27.60 -8.78
CA ALA A 10 11.05 27.98 -7.60
C ALA A 10 9.91 26.97 -7.37
N VAL A 11 9.98 26.27 -6.23
CA VAL A 11 9.03 25.23 -5.81
C VAL A 11 8.01 25.88 -4.88
N ASN A 12 6.73 25.55 -5.02
CA ASN A 12 5.65 26.04 -4.16
C ASN A 12 5.02 24.87 -3.39
N ALA A 13 4.80 25.04 -2.08
CA ALA A 13 4.18 24.05 -1.21
C ALA A 13 2.81 23.58 -1.72
N GLU A 14 1.99 24.46 -2.29
CA GLU A 14 0.68 24.07 -2.84
C GLU A 14 0.81 23.17 -4.08
N ASP A 15 1.81 23.40 -4.94
CA ASP A 15 2.06 22.51 -6.08
C ASP A 15 2.59 21.17 -5.60
N LEU A 16 3.43 21.14 -4.56
CA LEU A 16 3.95 19.91 -3.96
C LEU A 16 2.83 19.09 -3.31
N GLU A 17 1.94 19.74 -2.56
CA GLU A 17 0.77 19.10 -1.97
C GLU A 17 -0.10 18.46 -3.06
N ARG A 18 -0.35 19.19 -4.15
CA ARG A 18 -1.07 18.66 -5.31
C ARG A 18 -0.34 17.51 -6.00
N GLN A 19 0.99 17.57 -6.12
CA GLN A 19 1.80 16.47 -6.66
C GLN A 19 1.66 15.21 -5.81
N SER A 20 1.74 15.35 -4.49
CA SER A 20 1.60 14.25 -3.54
C SER A 20 0.21 13.63 -3.57
N GLN A 21 -0.85 14.45 -3.48
CA GLN A 21 -2.23 13.97 -3.42
C GLN A 21 -2.75 13.38 -4.73
N LEU A 22 -2.38 13.97 -5.87
CA LEU A 22 -2.92 13.59 -7.19
C LEU A 22 -1.91 12.84 -8.05
N TYR A 23 -0.76 12.45 -7.48
CA TYR A 23 0.35 11.84 -8.21
C TYR A 23 0.70 12.59 -9.51
N THR A 24 0.64 13.93 -9.47
CA THR A 24 0.94 14.76 -10.66
C THR A 24 2.46 14.95 -10.82
N GLY A 25 2.91 15.08 -12.06
CA GLY A 25 4.35 15.03 -12.38
C GLY A 25 4.75 13.61 -12.76
N VAL A 26 6.02 13.25 -12.55
CA VAL A 26 6.49 11.87 -12.78
C VAL A 26 6.01 10.99 -11.61
N PRO A 27 5.17 9.97 -11.85
CA PRO A 27 4.60 9.16 -10.77
C PRO A 27 5.65 8.23 -10.14
N PRO A 28 5.46 7.80 -8.87
CA PRO A 28 6.41 6.95 -8.14
C PRO A 28 6.83 5.69 -8.90
N ILE A 29 5.88 5.03 -9.58
CA ILE A 29 6.17 3.82 -10.35
C ILE A 29 7.16 4.05 -11.49
N THR A 30 7.03 5.18 -12.22
CA THR A 30 7.98 5.55 -13.27
C THR A 30 9.32 5.95 -12.67
N VAL A 31 9.32 6.58 -11.50
CA VAL A 31 10.54 6.93 -10.77
C VAL A 31 11.31 5.68 -10.34
N ASP A 32 10.64 4.66 -9.82
CA ASP A 32 11.29 3.40 -9.43
C ASP A 32 11.90 2.68 -10.65
N LEU A 33 11.17 2.61 -11.76
CA LEU A 33 11.69 2.07 -13.03
C LEU A 33 12.93 2.82 -13.52
N LEU A 34 12.95 4.16 -13.41
CA LEU A 34 14.12 4.96 -13.77
C LEU A 34 15.34 4.60 -12.90
N VAL A 35 15.16 4.32 -11.61
CA VAL A 35 16.26 3.87 -10.74
C VAL A 35 16.72 2.47 -11.09
N GLU A 36 15.79 1.52 -11.26
CA GLU A 36 16.09 0.12 -11.59
C GLU A 36 16.92 0.01 -12.87
N HIS A 37 16.68 0.89 -13.85
CA HIS A 37 17.42 0.97 -15.10
C HIS A 37 18.60 1.97 -15.09
N GLY A 38 18.98 2.50 -13.92
CA GLY A 38 20.20 3.29 -13.74
C GLY A 38 20.12 4.73 -14.27
N HIS A 39 18.93 5.30 -14.42
CA HIS A 39 18.70 6.64 -14.98
C HIS A 39 18.64 7.76 -13.92
N LEU A 40 19.52 7.72 -12.92
CA LEU A 40 19.58 8.72 -11.84
C LEU A 40 19.75 10.15 -12.35
N ASP A 41 20.56 10.37 -13.39
CA ASP A 41 20.77 11.71 -13.95
C ASP A 41 19.47 12.33 -14.47
N THR A 42 18.60 11.50 -15.07
CA THR A 42 17.29 11.94 -15.57
C THR A 42 16.36 12.30 -14.42
N LEU A 43 16.41 11.55 -13.31
CA LEU A 43 15.67 11.86 -12.10
C LEU A 43 16.15 13.15 -11.44
N VAL A 44 17.47 13.38 -11.35
CA VAL A 44 18.04 14.62 -10.79
C VAL A 44 17.67 15.83 -11.66
N GLU A 45 17.68 15.69 -12.99
CA GLU A 45 17.21 16.73 -13.91
C GLU A 45 15.72 17.08 -13.65
N ALA A 46 14.86 16.08 -13.49
CA ALA A 46 13.45 16.27 -13.18
C ALA A 46 13.23 16.88 -11.78
N ALA A 47 13.96 16.40 -10.78
CA ALA A 47 13.96 16.92 -9.42
C ALA A 47 14.35 18.40 -9.37
N ARG A 48 15.39 18.82 -10.10
CA ARG A 48 15.76 20.25 -10.18
C ARG A 48 14.68 21.10 -10.86
N ALA A 49 13.79 20.48 -11.62
CA ALA A 49 12.71 21.14 -12.31
C ALA A 49 11.39 21.16 -11.50
N GLY A 50 11.40 20.67 -10.26
CA GLY A 50 10.30 20.76 -9.30
C GLY A 50 9.43 19.49 -9.18
N ASP A 51 9.87 18.35 -9.71
CA ASP A 51 9.16 17.07 -9.59
C ASP A 51 9.54 16.36 -8.27
N TRP A 52 8.60 16.29 -7.33
CA TRP A 52 8.84 15.82 -5.96
C TRP A 52 9.28 14.36 -5.88
N PHE A 53 8.55 13.44 -6.49
CA PHE A 53 8.89 12.01 -6.41
C PHE A 53 10.29 11.72 -6.99
N CYS A 54 10.66 12.42 -8.06
CA CYS A 54 12.02 12.40 -8.60
C CYS A 54 13.04 12.93 -7.58
N ALA A 55 12.73 14.03 -6.88
CA ALA A 55 13.61 14.59 -5.85
C ALA A 55 13.79 13.61 -4.69
N GLN A 56 12.71 13.13 -4.09
CA GLN A 56 12.75 12.17 -2.98
C GLN A 56 13.59 10.94 -3.33
N ARG A 57 13.33 10.31 -4.48
CA ARG A 57 14.07 9.11 -4.88
C ARG A 57 15.54 9.40 -5.21
N SER A 58 15.82 10.51 -5.90
CA SER A 58 17.20 10.91 -6.22
C SER A 58 18.02 11.17 -4.96
N VAL A 59 17.42 11.82 -3.97
CA VAL A 59 18.08 12.15 -2.70
C VAL A 59 18.46 10.87 -1.94
N ARG A 60 17.56 9.88 -1.87
CA ARG A 60 17.87 8.57 -1.26
C ARG A 60 18.99 7.85 -1.99
N GLU A 61 18.92 7.77 -3.32
CA GLU A 61 19.96 7.13 -4.13
C GLU A 61 21.32 7.83 -3.99
N LEU A 62 21.35 9.17 -3.93
CA LEU A 62 22.57 9.93 -3.67
C LEU A 62 23.10 9.67 -2.26
N ALA A 63 22.22 9.59 -1.25
CA ALA A 63 22.60 9.29 0.13
C ALA A 63 23.20 7.88 0.27
N ASP A 64 22.61 6.87 -0.38
CA ASP A 64 23.11 5.49 -0.41
C ASP A 64 24.50 5.39 -1.06
N ARG A 65 24.78 6.24 -2.05
CA ARG A 65 26.11 6.39 -2.67
C ARG A 65 27.09 7.23 -1.83
N GLY A 66 26.69 7.68 -0.65
CA GLY A 66 27.49 8.53 0.24
C GLY A 66 27.60 9.99 -0.20
N GLN A 67 26.83 10.43 -1.21
CA GLN A 67 26.87 11.78 -1.77
C GLN A 67 25.95 12.74 -0.99
N ARG A 68 26.18 12.86 0.32
CA ARG A 68 25.29 13.55 1.27
C ARG A 68 25.09 15.03 0.94
N GLU A 69 26.15 15.73 0.53
CA GLU A 69 26.07 17.16 0.19
C GLU A 69 25.16 17.39 -1.02
N GLN A 70 25.31 16.58 -2.07
CA GLN A 70 24.46 16.67 -3.27
C GLN A 70 23.01 16.29 -2.97
N ALA A 71 22.79 15.29 -2.12
CA ALA A 71 21.47 14.90 -1.64
C ALA A 71 20.80 16.07 -0.90
N TRP A 72 21.54 16.75 0.00
CA TRP A 72 21.03 17.90 0.72
C TRP A 72 20.77 19.11 -0.18
N GLU A 73 21.68 19.43 -1.10
CA GLU A 73 21.52 20.51 -2.08
C GLU A 73 20.27 20.33 -2.95
N LEU A 74 19.93 19.09 -3.28
CA LEU A 74 18.72 18.79 -4.06
C LEU A 74 17.45 18.92 -3.22
N LEU A 75 17.49 18.53 -1.95
CA LEU A 75 16.33 18.53 -1.05
C LEU A 75 16.04 19.89 -0.41
N ALA A 76 17.07 20.69 -0.11
CA ALA A 76 16.94 21.94 0.64
C ALA A 76 15.89 22.91 0.08
N PRO A 77 15.79 23.14 -1.25
CA PRO A 77 14.75 24.01 -1.81
C PRO A 77 13.31 23.54 -1.55
N TYR A 78 13.11 22.22 -1.38
CA TYR A 78 11.80 21.65 -1.01
C TYR A 78 11.51 21.86 0.47
N VAL A 79 12.51 21.70 1.34
CA VAL A 79 12.39 21.92 2.79
C VAL A 79 12.09 23.39 3.11
N GLU A 80 12.73 24.31 2.38
CA GLU A 80 12.51 25.77 2.52
C GLU A 80 11.06 26.20 2.24
N THR A 81 10.29 25.38 1.50
CA THR A 81 8.86 25.66 1.28
C THR A 81 8.00 25.45 2.54
N GLY A 82 8.53 24.80 3.58
CA GLY A 82 7.78 24.41 4.78
C GLY A 82 6.77 23.29 4.52
N TRP A 83 6.84 22.61 3.36
CA TRP A 83 5.98 21.50 3.04
C TRP A 83 6.35 20.23 3.85
N TRP A 84 5.35 19.57 4.42
CA TRP A 84 5.54 18.53 5.44
C TRP A 84 6.36 17.35 4.95
N ASP A 85 6.05 16.80 3.77
CA ASP A 85 6.75 15.63 3.26
C ASP A 85 8.24 15.89 2.98
N ALA A 86 8.59 17.10 2.53
CA ALA A 86 9.99 17.50 2.37
C ALA A 86 10.72 17.61 3.72
N VAL A 87 10.07 18.20 4.72
CA VAL A 87 10.62 18.32 6.08
C VAL A 87 10.81 16.95 6.71
N ARG A 88 9.83 16.05 6.57
CA ARG A 88 9.88 14.67 7.05
C ARG A 88 11.03 13.90 6.39
N GLU A 89 11.14 13.95 5.07
CA GLU A 89 12.23 13.29 4.33
C GLU A 89 13.61 13.82 4.77
N ALA A 90 13.74 15.13 4.97
CA ALA A 90 14.97 15.73 5.47
C ALA A 90 15.33 15.27 6.89
N ALA A 91 14.34 15.17 7.79
CA ALA A 91 14.55 14.65 9.14
C ALA A 91 15.01 13.18 9.12
N THR A 92 14.42 12.33 8.28
CA THR A 92 14.84 10.93 8.09
C THR A 92 16.29 10.83 7.62
N LEU A 93 16.68 11.59 6.60
CA LEU A 93 18.06 11.58 6.10
C LEU A 93 19.08 12.08 7.14
N LEU A 94 18.73 13.12 7.88
CA LEU A 94 19.56 13.62 8.99
C LEU A 94 19.72 12.55 10.07
N GLN A 95 18.67 11.80 10.40
CA GLN A 95 18.74 10.67 11.33
C GLN A 95 19.68 9.56 10.80
N GLU A 96 19.55 9.16 9.54
CA GLU A 96 20.42 8.16 8.90
C GLU A 96 21.89 8.60 8.88
N TRP A 97 22.15 9.90 8.72
CA TRP A 97 23.48 10.49 8.79
C TRP A 97 23.98 10.71 10.23
N ARG A 98 23.22 10.25 11.24
CA ARG A 98 23.51 10.41 12.68
C ARG A 98 23.57 11.87 13.15
N ARG A 99 22.82 12.74 12.47
CA ARG A 99 22.64 14.16 12.81
C ARG A 99 21.28 14.37 13.50
N THR A 100 21.04 13.61 14.56
CA THR A 100 19.75 13.57 15.27
C THR A 100 19.34 14.94 15.83
N ASP A 101 20.28 15.72 16.35
CA ASP A 101 19.95 17.05 16.91
C ASP A 101 19.45 18.02 15.82
N ASP A 102 20.05 17.98 14.63
CA ASP A 102 19.61 18.80 13.49
C ASP A 102 18.22 18.35 13.00
N ALA A 103 17.96 17.04 12.99
CA ALA A 103 16.62 16.50 12.68
C ALA A 103 15.57 16.95 13.72
N LEU A 104 15.92 16.93 15.01
CA LEU A 104 15.04 17.41 16.08
C LEU A 104 14.80 18.92 16.00
N GLU A 105 15.82 19.71 15.69
CA GLU A 105 15.69 21.16 15.49
C GLU A 105 14.75 21.44 14.30
N LEU A 106 14.94 20.74 13.19
CA LEU A 106 14.09 20.87 12.01
C LEU A 106 12.62 20.53 12.32
N LEU A 107 12.36 19.41 13.00
CA LEU A 107 10.99 18.98 13.33
C LEU A 107 10.32 19.91 14.36
N ARG A 108 11.03 20.34 15.40
CA ARG A 108 10.50 21.27 16.42
C ARG A 108 10.26 22.67 15.86
N GLY A 109 11.06 23.08 14.88
CA GLY A 109 10.93 24.35 14.16
C GLY A 109 9.80 24.35 13.12
N TYR A 110 9.11 23.22 12.90
CA TYR A 110 8.06 23.13 11.91
C TYR A 110 6.82 23.95 12.29
N VAL A 111 6.52 24.99 11.50
CA VAL A 111 5.34 25.85 11.66
C VAL A 111 4.45 25.71 10.42
N GLY A 112 3.78 24.56 10.29
CA GLY A 112 2.84 24.29 9.19
C GLY A 112 1.52 23.65 9.65
N GLY A 113 0.62 23.36 8.71
CA GLY A 113 -0.68 22.72 9.00
C GLY A 113 -0.58 21.30 9.58
N HIS A 114 0.58 20.65 9.41
CA HIS A 114 0.85 19.27 9.80
C HIS A 114 1.55 19.14 11.17
N GLN A 115 1.38 20.12 12.07
CA GLN A 115 2.04 20.14 13.39
C GLN A 115 1.87 18.85 14.21
N ARG A 116 0.71 18.19 14.13
CA ARG A 116 0.49 16.89 14.80
C ARG A 116 1.45 15.81 14.31
N PHE A 117 1.73 15.76 13.00
CA PHE A 117 2.67 14.78 12.44
C PHE A 117 4.10 15.10 12.86
N ALA A 118 4.50 16.38 12.82
CA ALA A 118 5.82 16.82 13.28
C ALA A 118 6.09 16.44 14.74
N ARG A 119 5.09 16.54 15.62
CA ARG A 119 5.20 16.12 17.03
C ARG A 119 5.34 14.61 17.17
N GLY A 120 4.54 13.84 16.44
CA GLY A 120 4.66 12.36 16.43
C GLY A 120 6.05 11.91 16.00
N GLU A 121 6.57 12.46 14.89
CA GLU A 121 7.92 12.18 14.40
C GLU A 121 9.01 12.62 15.39
N THR A 122 8.85 13.79 16.03
CA THR A 122 9.79 14.26 17.07
C THR A 122 9.87 13.25 18.22
N ALA A 123 8.73 12.73 18.68
CA ALA A 123 8.67 11.77 19.77
C ALA A 123 9.29 10.42 19.38
N ARG A 124 9.01 9.91 18.18
CA ARG A 124 9.65 8.68 17.64
C ARG A 124 11.17 8.85 17.54
N LEU A 125 11.64 10.00 17.04
CA LEU A 125 13.06 10.29 16.94
C LEU A 125 13.73 10.36 18.32
N LEU A 126 13.13 11.06 19.29
CA LEU A 126 13.60 11.09 20.68
C LEU A 126 13.71 9.68 21.27
N ALA A 127 12.69 8.84 21.08
CA ALA A 127 12.70 7.46 21.53
C ALA A 127 13.81 6.61 20.88
N SER A 128 14.03 6.78 19.57
CA SER A 128 15.08 6.05 18.83
C SER A 128 16.50 6.30 19.36
N VAL A 129 16.74 7.45 19.98
CA VAL A 129 18.02 7.79 20.63
C VAL A 129 17.99 7.60 22.16
N GLY A 130 16.99 6.90 22.68
CA GLY A 130 16.86 6.56 24.10
C GLY A 130 16.30 7.67 24.99
N ARG A 131 15.87 8.81 24.43
CA ARG A 131 15.30 9.96 25.16
C ARG A 131 13.78 9.80 25.36
N VAL A 132 13.37 8.62 25.85
CA VAL A 132 11.95 8.23 25.97
C VAL A 132 11.19 9.17 26.91
N ASP A 133 11.80 9.63 28.00
CA ASP A 133 11.15 10.54 28.95
C ASP A 133 10.79 11.89 28.30
N GLU A 134 11.61 12.38 27.37
CA GLU A 134 11.31 13.59 26.60
C GLU A 134 10.22 13.35 25.55
N ALA A 135 10.19 12.17 24.92
CA ALA A 135 9.12 11.79 24.00
C ALA A 135 7.76 11.75 24.73
N ILE A 136 7.72 11.17 25.94
CA ILE A 136 6.51 11.17 26.78
C ILE A 136 6.13 12.59 27.17
N ALA A 137 7.08 13.44 27.57
CA ALA A 137 6.81 14.82 27.95
C ALA A 137 6.23 15.65 26.79
N GLU A 138 6.70 15.42 25.57
CA GLU A 138 6.21 16.05 24.35
C GLU A 138 4.77 15.65 24.02
N LEU A 139 4.43 14.36 24.15
CA LEU A 139 3.13 13.82 23.73
C LEU A 139 2.05 13.88 24.80
N ARG A 140 2.41 13.89 26.09
CA ARG A 140 1.47 13.88 27.23
C ARG A 140 0.37 14.95 27.13
N PRO A 141 0.64 16.21 26.74
CA PRO A 141 -0.41 17.23 26.64
C PRO A 141 -1.45 16.95 25.53
N HIS A 142 -1.16 16.00 24.64
CA HIS A 142 -1.90 15.75 23.42
C HIS A 142 -2.47 14.33 23.30
N VAL A 143 -2.52 13.59 24.40
CA VAL A 143 -3.01 12.19 24.44
C VAL A 143 -4.49 12.01 24.06
N HIS A 144 -5.24 13.10 23.90
CA HIS A 144 -6.61 13.07 23.36
C HIS A 144 -6.65 13.00 21.83
N ASP A 145 -5.54 13.30 21.14
CA ASP A 145 -5.40 13.10 19.71
C ASP A 145 -5.00 11.64 19.44
N SER A 146 -5.81 10.93 18.64
CA SER A 146 -5.62 9.49 18.38
C SER A 146 -4.27 9.19 17.71
N LEU A 147 -3.77 10.06 16.84
CA LEU A 147 -2.48 9.87 16.15
C LEU A 147 -1.30 10.04 17.13
N LEU A 148 -1.39 11.04 17.99
CA LEU A 148 -0.35 11.31 18.99
C LEU A 148 -0.36 10.27 20.12
N LEU A 149 -1.52 9.67 20.39
CA LEU A 149 -1.64 8.53 21.30
C LEU A 149 -0.91 7.30 20.77
N GLU A 150 -1.03 7.02 19.48
CA GLU A 150 -0.31 5.92 18.83
C GLU A 150 1.21 6.17 18.82
N ALA A 151 1.64 7.38 18.46
CA ALA A 151 3.04 7.78 18.55
C ALA A 151 3.62 7.61 19.98
N LEU A 152 2.81 7.83 21.03
CA LEU A 152 3.24 7.61 22.42
C LEU A 152 3.48 6.13 22.72
N VAL A 153 2.58 5.24 22.25
CA VAL A 153 2.72 3.79 22.45
C VAL A 153 3.95 3.24 21.71
N GLU A 154 4.17 3.70 20.48
CA GLU A 154 5.34 3.34 19.66
C GLU A 154 6.64 3.86 20.28
N ALA A 155 6.70 5.14 20.67
CA ALA A 155 7.88 5.75 21.27
C ALA A 155 8.31 5.09 22.59
N THR A 156 7.40 4.36 23.26
CA THR A 156 7.66 3.71 24.54
C THR A 156 7.98 2.22 24.42
N ASP A 157 7.96 1.67 23.20
CA ASP A 157 8.19 0.24 22.93
C ASP A 157 9.59 -0.23 23.33
N ALA A 158 10.61 0.50 22.89
CA ALA A 158 12.00 0.20 23.26
C ALA A 158 12.33 0.54 24.73
N GLY A 159 11.56 1.46 25.35
CA GLY A 159 11.87 2.06 26.65
C GLY A 159 11.32 1.29 27.87
N ARG A 160 10.42 0.33 27.67
CA ARG A 160 9.72 -0.42 28.73
C ARG A 160 9.10 0.47 29.82
N ARG A 161 8.54 1.61 29.42
CA ARG A 161 7.82 2.55 30.32
C ARG A 161 6.33 2.18 30.48
N ASP A 162 6.02 0.90 30.33
CA ASP A 162 4.64 0.42 30.18
C ASP A 162 3.74 0.80 31.35
N ALA A 163 4.24 0.74 32.59
CA ALA A 163 3.45 1.11 33.77
C ALA A 163 3.01 2.59 33.75
N GLU A 164 3.88 3.50 33.29
CA GLU A 164 3.56 4.92 33.19
C GLU A 164 2.56 5.19 32.05
N VAL A 165 2.77 4.54 30.91
CA VAL A 165 1.87 4.67 29.75
C VAL A 165 0.50 4.06 30.05
N ILE A 166 0.43 2.92 30.74
CA ILE A 166 -0.82 2.33 31.22
C ILE A 166 -1.58 3.32 32.10
N ALA A 167 -0.91 3.94 33.08
CA ALA A 167 -1.55 4.93 33.96
C ALA A 167 -2.07 6.16 33.20
N LEU A 168 -1.45 6.52 32.06
CA LEU A 168 -1.94 7.57 31.16
C LEU A 168 -3.15 7.12 30.32
N LEU A 169 -3.15 5.87 29.85
CA LEU A 169 -4.14 5.34 28.92
C LEU A 169 -5.42 4.82 29.59
N GLU A 170 -5.34 4.30 30.83
CA GLU A 170 -6.50 3.84 31.61
C GLU A 170 -7.67 4.84 31.64
N PRO A 171 -7.49 6.11 32.03
CA PRO A 171 -8.60 7.07 32.05
C PRO A 171 -9.14 7.38 30.65
N LEU A 172 -8.33 7.25 29.59
CA LEU A 172 -8.73 7.51 28.21
C LEU A 172 -9.55 6.35 27.63
N ALA A 173 -9.22 5.11 27.97
CA ALA A 173 -10.02 3.94 27.61
C ALA A 173 -11.41 4.01 28.27
N ASP A 174 -11.47 4.38 29.55
CA ASP A 174 -12.74 4.63 30.24
C ASP A 174 -13.53 5.79 29.63
N GLN A 175 -12.85 6.87 29.26
CA GLN A 175 -13.47 8.01 28.57
C GLN A 175 -14.07 7.59 27.23
N ARG A 176 -13.36 6.76 26.46
CA ARG A 176 -13.80 6.25 25.16
C ARG A 176 -15.15 5.53 25.23
N LEU A 177 -15.44 4.80 26.32
CA LEU A 177 -16.76 4.18 26.53
C LEU A 177 -17.87 5.22 26.72
N ARG A 178 -17.56 6.38 27.30
CA ARG A 178 -18.54 7.44 27.58
C ARG A 178 -18.74 8.40 26.42
N THR A 179 -17.67 8.80 25.76
CA THR A 179 -17.67 9.91 24.79
C THR A 179 -17.48 9.48 23.35
N GLY A 180 -17.00 8.27 23.09
CA GLY A 180 -16.58 7.87 21.76
C GLY A 180 -15.12 8.18 21.42
N GLU A 181 -14.41 8.92 22.27
CA GLU A 181 -13.07 9.48 21.98
C GLU A 181 -12.11 9.38 23.18
N PRO A 182 -10.79 9.18 22.98
CA PRO A 182 -10.12 8.97 21.69
C PRO A 182 -10.41 7.57 21.12
N ARG A 183 -10.69 7.48 19.81
CA ARG A 183 -11.19 6.24 19.17
C ARG A 183 -10.34 5.01 19.45
N ASN A 184 -9.02 5.15 19.44
CA ASN A 184 -8.05 4.07 19.57
C ASN A 184 -7.55 3.83 21.02
N ALA A 185 -8.08 4.54 22.03
CA ALA A 185 -7.57 4.47 23.41
C ALA A 185 -7.56 3.05 24.00
N ALA A 186 -8.62 2.28 23.78
CA ALA A 186 -8.74 0.90 24.25
C ALA A 186 -7.73 -0.03 23.58
N ILE A 187 -7.52 0.13 22.27
CA ILE A 187 -6.56 -0.63 21.49
C ILE A 187 -5.14 -0.31 21.96
N MET A 188 -4.82 0.98 22.11
CA MET A 188 -3.53 1.44 22.61
C MET A 188 -3.23 0.89 24.01
N LEU A 189 -4.20 0.95 24.93
CA LEU A 189 -4.03 0.39 26.27
C LEU A 189 -3.82 -1.13 26.23
N ALA A 190 -4.61 -1.86 25.42
CA ALA A 190 -4.47 -3.30 25.26
C ALA A 190 -3.09 -3.71 24.72
N ARG A 191 -2.56 -2.99 23.73
CA ARG A 191 -1.21 -3.22 23.18
C ARG A 191 -0.13 -3.06 24.25
N VAL A 192 -0.20 -2.00 25.07
CA VAL A 192 0.78 -1.77 26.15
C VAL A 192 0.63 -2.79 27.29
N LEU A 193 -0.61 -3.17 27.63
CA LEU A 193 -0.87 -4.24 28.61
C LEU A 193 -0.28 -5.58 28.14
N ASP A 194 -0.47 -5.94 26.87
CA ASP A 194 0.09 -7.16 26.31
C ASP A 194 1.62 -7.16 26.33
N ARG A 195 2.23 -6.04 25.91
CA ARG A 195 3.69 -5.83 25.99
C ARG A 195 4.23 -5.97 27.41
N ALA A 196 3.46 -5.52 28.41
CA ALA A 196 3.79 -5.66 29.82
C ALA A 196 3.57 -7.09 30.37
N GLY A 197 3.11 -8.05 29.56
CA GLY A 197 2.78 -9.42 29.96
C GLY A 197 1.43 -9.55 30.67
N ARG A 198 0.59 -8.52 30.63
CA ARG A 198 -0.77 -8.48 31.23
C ARG A 198 -1.83 -8.84 30.18
N THR A 199 -1.61 -9.93 29.45
CA THR A 199 -2.42 -10.38 28.31
C THR A 199 -3.88 -10.63 28.66
N ASP A 200 -4.16 -11.20 29.84
CA ASP A 200 -5.55 -11.43 30.28
C ASP A 200 -6.31 -10.12 30.52
N GLU A 201 -5.63 -9.09 31.04
CA GLU A 201 -6.22 -7.76 31.25
C GLU A 201 -6.45 -7.06 29.90
N ALA A 202 -5.49 -7.15 28.97
CA ALA A 202 -5.66 -6.65 27.60
C ALA A 202 -6.85 -7.31 26.90
N THR A 203 -6.99 -8.64 27.07
CA THR A 203 -8.10 -9.41 26.50
C THR A 203 -9.44 -9.02 27.12
N ALA A 204 -9.50 -8.89 28.45
CA ALA A 204 -10.71 -8.48 29.16
C ALA A 204 -11.15 -7.06 28.77
N LEU A 205 -10.19 -6.14 28.65
CA LEU A 205 -10.43 -4.78 28.19
C LEU A 205 -11.05 -4.77 26.79
N LEU A 206 -10.40 -5.39 25.81
CA LEU A 206 -10.90 -5.41 24.44
C LEU A 206 -12.27 -6.09 24.34
N ARG A 207 -12.54 -7.15 25.11
CA ARG A 207 -13.88 -7.78 25.19
C ARG A 207 -14.95 -6.82 25.67
N ALA A 208 -14.67 -6.08 26.74
CA ALA A 208 -15.62 -5.10 27.27
C ALA A 208 -15.92 -4.02 26.21
N HIS A 209 -14.89 -3.56 25.50
CA HIS A 209 -15.06 -2.59 24.42
C HIS A 209 -15.78 -3.14 23.19
N VAL A 210 -15.51 -4.38 22.76
CA VAL A 210 -16.26 -5.05 21.69
C VAL A 210 -17.73 -5.16 22.08
N ALA A 211 -18.03 -5.58 23.31
CA ALA A 211 -19.41 -5.69 23.79
C ALA A 211 -20.13 -4.34 23.87
N ALA A 212 -19.40 -3.26 24.16
CA ALA A 212 -19.98 -1.93 24.33
C ALA A 212 -20.13 -1.14 23.02
N THR A 213 -19.21 -1.30 22.07
CA THR A 213 -19.15 -0.45 20.86
C THR A 213 -19.38 -1.20 19.55
N ASP A 214 -19.29 -2.53 19.55
CA ASP A 214 -19.31 -3.38 18.35
C ASP A 214 -18.34 -2.90 17.23
N SER A 215 -17.26 -2.22 17.63
CA SER A 215 -16.28 -1.66 16.70
C SER A 215 -15.47 -2.78 16.07
N ALA A 216 -15.50 -2.85 14.73
CA ALA A 216 -14.71 -3.79 13.95
C ALA A 216 -13.21 -3.73 14.28
N ASP A 217 -12.68 -2.55 14.62
CA ASP A 217 -11.27 -2.37 14.99
C ASP A 217 -10.95 -3.05 16.32
N ASN A 218 -11.82 -2.91 17.32
CA ASN A 218 -11.66 -3.62 18.59
C ASN A 218 -11.76 -5.14 18.43
N VAL A 219 -12.65 -5.62 17.54
CA VAL A 219 -12.77 -7.06 17.23
C VAL A 219 -11.50 -7.58 16.57
N ARG A 220 -10.96 -6.83 15.59
CA ARG A 220 -9.74 -7.20 14.87
C ARG A 220 -8.54 -7.27 15.81
N GLU A 221 -8.37 -6.27 16.67
CA GLU A 221 -7.29 -6.25 17.65
C GLU A 221 -7.43 -7.36 18.70
N LEU A 222 -8.66 -7.65 19.15
CA LEU A 222 -8.91 -8.80 20.02
C LEU A 222 -8.55 -10.11 19.32
N ALA A 223 -8.93 -10.27 18.05
CA ALA A 223 -8.63 -11.47 17.28
C ALA A 223 -7.12 -11.69 17.13
N TRP A 224 -6.37 -10.65 16.78
CA TRP A 224 -4.90 -10.71 16.67
C TRP A 224 -4.22 -10.95 18.02
N LEU A 225 -4.74 -10.37 19.11
CA LEU A 225 -4.25 -10.66 20.46
C LEU A 225 -4.45 -12.14 20.82
N LEU A 226 -5.65 -12.69 20.60
CA LEU A 226 -5.94 -14.11 20.86
C LEU A 226 -5.08 -15.03 19.99
N ALA A 227 -4.87 -14.68 18.72
CA ALA A 227 -4.03 -15.41 17.79
C ALA A 227 -2.55 -15.44 18.24
N ARG A 228 -1.99 -14.28 18.64
CA ARG A 228 -0.60 -14.18 19.11
C ARG A 228 -0.31 -15.09 20.31
N HIS A 229 -1.32 -15.32 21.15
CA HIS A 229 -1.22 -16.13 22.37
C HIS A 229 -1.88 -17.50 22.27
N ASP A 230 -2.17 -17.98 21.04
CA ASP A 230 -2.69 -19.32 20.77
C ASP A 230 -4.00 -19.66 21.52
N ARG A 231 -4.82 -18.64 21.82
CA ARG A 231 -6.12 -18.77 22.50
C ARG A 231 -7.21 -19.19 21.51
N PHE A 232 -7.01 -20.35 20.87
CA PHE A 232 -7.82 -20.82 19.75
C PHE A 232 -9.31 -20.97 20.07
N GLU A 233 -9.67 -21.52 21.23
CA GLU A 233 -11.08 -21.69 21.62
C GLU A 233 -11.85 -20.36 21.57
N GLU A 234 -11.25 -19.32 22.14
CA GLU A 234 -11.84 -17.98 22.18
C GLU A 234 -11.79 -17.30 20.81
N LEU A 235 -10.76 -17.57 20.01
CA LEU A 235 -10.64 -17.05 18.65
C LEU A 235 -11.66 -17.70 17.70
N TYR A 236 -11.92 -19.00 17.81
CA TYR A 236 -13.00 -19.70 17.08
C TYR A 236 -14.37 -19.11 17.44
N ALA A 237 -14.64 -18.91 18.73
CA ALA A 237 -15.90 -18.30 19.17
C ALA A 237 -16.05 -16.87 18.65
N LEU A 238 -14.95 -16.11 18.59
CA LEU A 238 -14.95 -14.75 18.04
C LEU A 238 -15.20 -14.75 16.52
N ALA A 239 -14.55 -15.66 15.77
CA ALA A 239 -14.72 -15.81 14.33
C ALA A 239 -16.12 -16.32 13.95
N ASP A 240 -16.77 -17.11 14.81
CA ASP A 240 -18.15 -17.53 14.61
C ASP A 240 -19.14 -16.35 14.65
N ARG A 241 -18.88 -15.37 15.52
CA ARG A 241 -19.71 -14.18 15.68
C ARG A 241 -19.34 -13.06 14.73
N TYR A 242 -18.05 -12.90 14.44
CA TYR A 242 -17.49 -11.79 13.65
C TYR A 242 -16.57 -12.33 12.55
N ALA A 243 -17.16 -13.05 11.59
CA ALA A 243 -16.43 -13.74 10.54
C ALA A 243 -15.42 -12.81 9.83
N ASP A 244 -15.86 -11.65 9.36
CA ASP A 244 -15.04 -10.75 8.55
C ASP A 244 -13.82 -10.18 9.31
N ALA A 245 -13.97 -9.92 10.62
CA ALA A 245 -12.93 -9.27 11.43
C ALA A 245 -11.97 -10.26 12.10
N ALA A 246 -12.43 -11.46 12.47
CA ALA A 246 -11.64 -12.40 13.26
C ALA A 246 -11.11 -13.62 12.48
N THR A 247 -11.74 -13.98 11.35
CA THR A 247 -11.26 -15.08 10.49
C THR A 247 -9.84 -14.88 9.98
N PRO A 248 -9.39 -13.68 9.56
CA PRO A 248 -8.01 -13.50 9.09
C PRO A 248 -6.97 -13.90 10.14
N ALA A 249 -7.11 -13.40 11.37
CA ALA A 249 -6.20 -13.72 12.46
C ALA A 249 -6.17 -15.22 12.81
N LEU A 250 -7.32 -15.91 12.73
CA LEU A 250 -7.41 -17.35 12.95
C LEU A 250 -6.69 -18.14 11.85
N VAL A 251 -7.01 -17.86 10.59
CA VAL A 251 -6.45 -18.57 9.44
C VAL A 251 -4.94 -18.37 9.38
N ASP A 252 -4.48 -17.13 9.47
CA ASP A 252 -3.06 -16.81 9.37
C ASP A 252 -2.26 -17.47 10.50
N ARG A 253 -2.81 -17.48 11.73
CA ARG A 253 -2.16 -18.14 12.86
C ARG A 253 -2.10 -19.66 12.69
N LEU A 254 -3.17 -20.29 12.20
CA LEU A 254 -3.18 -21.73 11.92
C LEU A 254 -2.15 -22.09 10.84
N VAL A 255 -2.04 -21.28 9.78
CA VAL A 255 -1.03 -21.48 8.72
C VAL A 255 0.40 -21.38 9.27
N VAL A 256 0.68 -20.35 10.08
CA VAL A 256 1.99 -20.18 10.73
C VAL A 256 2.36 -21.37 11.63
N LEU A 257 1.38 -22.05 12.23
CA LEU A 257 1.57 -23.24 13.04
C LEU A 257 1.53 -24.56 12.24
N ASP A 258 1.59 -24.51 10.91
CA ASP A 258 1.51 -25.68 10.02
C ASP A 258 0.20 -26.49 10.17
N ARG A 259 -0.90 -25.80 10.51
CA ARG A 259 -2.26 -26.35 10.66
C ARG A 259 -3.17 -25.88 9.52
N ALA A 260 -2.64 -25.84 8.30
CA ALA A 260 -3.33 -25.31 7.14
C ALA A 260 -4.63 -26.08 6.80
N ASP A 261 -4.66 -27.40 6.97
CA ASP A 261 -5.87 -28.20 6.75
C ASP A 261 -7.01 -27.84 7.71
N GLU A 262 -6.69 -27.47 8.94
CA GLU A 262 -7.67 -27.03 9.92
C GLU A 262 -8.24 -25.65 9.55
N ALA A 263 -7.39 -24.75 9.05
CA ALA A 263 -7.83 -23.46 8.51
C ALA A 263 -8.78 -23.64 7.31
N VAL A 264 -8.44 -24.54 6.39
CA VAL A 264 -9.30 -24.90 5.24
C VAL A 264 -10.62 -25.50 5.71
N ALA A 265 -10.61 -26.42 6.68
CA ALA A 265 -11.81 -27.02 7.23
C ALA A 265 -12.74 -25.97 7.88
N PHE A 266 -12.16 -25.03 8.65
CA PHE A 266 -12.90 -23.91 9.22
C PHE A 266 -13.52 -23.03 8.13
N LEU A 267 -12.74 -22.63 7.13
CA LEU A 267 -13.19 -21.79 6.03
C LEU A 267 -14.33 -22.45 5.23
N ARG A 268 -14.24 -23.76 4.94
CA ARG A 268 -15.33 -24.53 4.31
C ARG A 268 -16.62 -24.51 5.13
N ALA A 269 -16.52 -24.76 6.43
CA ALA A 269 -17.67 -24.73 7.33
C ALA A 269 -18.28 -23.32 7.45
N SER A 270 -17.45 -22.29 7.36
CA SER A 270 -17.90 -20.89 7.37
C SER A 270 -18.56 -20.48 6.04
N ALA A 271 -17.97 -20.86 4.91
CA ALA A 271 -18.49 -20.61 3.56
C ALA A 271 -19.85 -21.27 3.32
N ALA A 272 -20.08 -22.45 3.90
CA ALA A 272 -21.39 -23.09 3.87
C ALA A 272 -22.50 -22.27 4.56
N ARG A 273 -22.14 -21.38 5.50
CA ARG A 273 -23.08 -20.51 6.25
C ARG A 273 -23.19 -19.10 5.64
N ASN A 274 -22.08 -18.54 5.18
CA ASN A 274 -22.02 -17.21 4.56
C ASN A 274 -21.05 -17.19 3.37
N ALA A 275 -21.60 -17.43 2.17
CA ALA A 275 -20.84 -17.90 1.01
C ALA A 275 -19.89 -16.89 0.34
N THR A 276 -20.08 -15.58 0.51
CA THR A 276 -19.39 -14.60 -0.37
C THR A 276 -17.96 -14.32 0.08
N TRP A 277 -17.76 -13.74 1.27
CA TRP A 277 -16.42 -13.36 1.73
C TRP A 277 -15.58 -14.56 2.21
N THR A 278 -16.16 -15.46 3.01
CA THR A 278 -15.42 -16.62 3.52
C THR A 278 -15.12 -17.66 2.42
N GLY A 279 -15.99 -17.78 1.42
CA GLY A 279 -15.74 -18.58 0.22
C GLY A 279 -14.59 -18.01 -0.62
N THR A 280 -14.54 -16.68 -0.78
CA THR A 280 -13.40 -15.97 -1.39
C THR A 280 -12.09 -16.29 -0.65
N ARG A 281 -12.06 -16.15 0.69
CA ARG A 281 -10.87 -16.45 1.48
C ARG A 281 -10.46 -17.93 1.40
N LEU A 282 -11.42 -18.86 1.34
CA LEU A 282 -11.16 -20.30 1.13
C LEU A 282 -10.42 -20.56 -0.19
N VAL A 283 -10.90 -19.99 -1.29
CA VAL A 283 -10.31 -20.16 -2.62
C VAL A 283 -8.87 -19.64 -2.64
N MET A 284 -8.64 -18.43 -2.11
CA MET A 284 -7.29 -17.86 -1.98
C MET A 284 -6.38 -18.73 -1.13
N GLN A 285 -6.86 -19.19 0.03
CA GLN A 285 -6.07 -20.03 0.93
C GLN A 285 -5.69 -21.37 0.27
N LEU A 286 -6.59 -22.00 -0.48
CA LEU A 286 -6.29 -23.22 -1.22
C LEU A 286 -5.26 -22.99 -2.32
N ALA A 287 -5.34 -21.85 -3.02
CA ALA A 287 -4.40 -21.48 -4.06
C ALA A 287 -2.99 -21.21 -3.50
N GLU A 288 -2.89 -20.44 -2.42
CA GLU A 288 -1.64 -20.17 -1.68
C GLU A 288 -0.96 -21.46 -1.18
N LEU A 289 -1.75 -22.49 -0.83
CA LEU A 289 -1.26 -23.81 -0.42
C LEU A 289 -0.90 -24.73 -1.61
N GLY A 290 -1.04 -24.26 -2.86
CA GLY A 290 -0.79 -25.04 -4.07
C GLY A 290 -1.88 -26.09 -4.37
N ARG A 291 -3.01 -26.08 -3.67
CA ARG A 291 -4.16 -26.98 -3.87
C ARG A 291 -5.08 -26.46 -4.97
N LEU A 292 -4.50 -26.16 -6.13
CA LEU A 292 -5.12 -25.37 -7.21
C LEU A 292 -6.41 -26.01 -7.76
N ALA A 293 -6.45 -27.34 -7.89
CA ALA A 293 -7.65 -28.03 -8.37
C ALA A 293 -8.83 -27.86 -7.39
N GLU A 294 -8.57 -27.94 -6.09
CA GLU A 294 -9.61 -27.67 -5.09
C GLU A 294 -10.02 -26.20 -5.10
N ALA A 295 -9.06 -25.27 -5.25
CA ALA A 295 -9.36 -23.84 -5.35
C ALA A 295 -10.31 -23.54 -6.52
N VAL A 296 -10.06 -24.14 -7.69
CA VAL A 296 -10.92 -23.99 -8.88
C VAL A 296 -12.32 -24.56 -8.65
N GLU A 297 -12.44 -25.75 -8.03
CA GLU A 297 -13.75 -26.32 -7.74
C GLU A 297 -14.55 -25.48 -6.73
N GLU A 298 -13.90 -24.99 -5.67
CA GLU A 298 -14.52 -24.13 -4.65
C GLU A 298 -14.82 -22.72 -5.19
N ALA A 299 -14.14 -22.27 -6.25
CA ALA A 299 -14.39 -20.98 -6.89
C ALA A 299 -15.70 -20.93 -7.67
N LYS A 300 -16.16 -22.05 -8.25
CA LYS A 300 -17.39 -22.11 -9.07
C LYS A 300 -18.62 -21.46 -8.40
N PRO A 301 -19.03 -21.86 -7.18
CA PRO A 301 -20.19 -21.25 -6.52
C PRO A 301 -19.96 -19.79 -6.11
N VAL A 302 -18.71 -19.37 -5.92
CA VAL A 302 -18.36 -17.98 -5.61
C VAL A 302 -18.50 -17.12 -6.86
N VAL A 303 -17.94 -17.55 -7.98
CA VAL A 303 -18.01 -16.86 -9.30
C VAL A 303 -19.46 -16.73 -9.78
N GLU A 304 -20.29 -17.76 -9.61
CA GLU A 304 -21.71 -17.72 -9.97
C GLU A 304 -22.47 -16.62 -9.21
N LYS A 305 -22.11 -16.37 -7.94
CA LYS A 305 -22.79 -15.39 -7.06
C LYS A 305 -22.07 -14.06 -6.96
N ALA A 306 -20.86 -13.94 -7.51
CA ALA A 306 -20.04 -12.77 -7.39
C ALA A 306 -20.64 -11.60 -8.18
N SER A 307 -20.63 -10.43 -7.54
CA SER A 307 -20.97 -9.14 -8.16
C SER A 307 -19.73 -8.31 -8.50
N CYS A 308 -18.54 -8.75 -8.10
CA CYS A 308 -17.28 -8.03 -8.25
C CYS A 308 -16.19 -8.98 -8.79
N PRO A 309 -15.40 -8.57 -9.79
CA PRO A 309 -14.36 -9.40 -10.39
C PRO A 309 -13.13 -9.59 -9.49
N CYS A 310 -12.96 -8.80 -8.43
CA CYS A 310 -11.69 -8.75 -7.67
C CYS A 310 -11.18 -10.12 -7.20
N MET A 311 -12.09 -11.02 -6.78
CA MET A 311 -11.70 -12.37 -6.37
C MET A 311 -11.23 -13.22 -7.54
N LEU A 312 -11.96 -13.15 -8.65
CA LEU A 312 -11.61 -13.85 -9.88
C LEU A 312 -10.22 -13.41 -10.36
N LEU A 313 -9.94 -12.10 -10.36
CA LEU A 313 -8.63 -11.58 -10.77
C LEU A 313 -7.49 -12.18 -9.93
N GLY A 314 -7.61 -12.14 -8.61
CA GLY A 314 -6.60 -12.73 -7.72
C GLY A 314 -6.41 -14.24 -7.93
N LEU A 315 -7.49 -15.00 -8.20
CA LEU A 315 -7.37 -16.43 -8.49
C LEU A 315 -6.64 -16.68 -9.81
N LEU A 316 -6.94 -15.88 -10.85
CA LEU A 316 -6.29 -16.02 -12.15
C LEU A 316 -4.81 -15.69 -12.07
N GLU A 317 -4.42 -14.65 -11.32
CA GLU A 317 -3.01 -14.33 -11.05
C GLU A 317 -2.28 -15.49 -10.38
N LEU A 318 -2.84 -16.07 -9.31
CA LEU A 318 -2.25 -17.23 -8.62
C LEU A 318 -2.13 -18.46 -9.54
N LEU A 319 -3.08 -18.68 -10.45
CA LEU A 319 -3.02 -19.77 -11.43
C LEU A 319 -1.94 -19.53 -12.48
N VAL A 320 -1.75 -18.28 -12.92
CA VAL A 320 -0.66 -17.90 -13.84
C VAL A 320 0.70 -18.07 -13.16
N ASP A 321 0.87 -17.58 -11.93
CA ASP A 321 2.10 -17.73 -11.15
C ASP A 321 2.46 -19.20 -10.91
N ALA A 322 1.46 -20.08 -10.84
CA ALA A 322 1.64 -21.52 -10.74
C ALA A 322 1.81 -22.25 -12.08
N GLU A 323 1.96 -21.51 -13.20
CA GLU A 323 2.06 -22.04 -14.57
C GLU A 323 0.85 -22.89 -14.99
N ARG A 324 -0.34 -22.57 -14.48
CA ARG A 324 -1.62 -23.27 -14.78
C ARG A 324 -2.58 -22.39 -15.56
N VAL A 325 -2.07 -21.77 -16.62
CA VAL A 325 -2.81 -20.84 -17.48
C VAL A 325 -4.06 -21.49 -18.10
N ASP A 326 -4.01 -22.79 -18.42
CA ASP A 326 -5.18 -23.51 -18.94
C ASP A 326 -6.34 -23.56 -17.91
N LEU A 327 -6.04 -23.77 -16.63
CA LEU A 327 -7.06 -23.73 -15.57
C LEU A 327 -7.59 -22.30 -15.38
N ALA A 328 -6.73 -21.29 -15.55
CA ALA A 328 -7.15 -19.90 -15.49
C ALA A 328 -8.14 -19.57 -16.62
N LEU A 329 -7.89 -20.07 -17.84
CA LEU A 329 -8.81 -19.94 -18.97
C LEU A 329 -10.14 -20.65 -18.72
N ASP A 330 -10.13 -21.87 -18.16
CA ASP A 330 -11.36 -22.59 -17.78
C ASP A 330 -12.20 -21.83 -16.75
N VAL A 331 -11.54 -21.23 -15.75
CA VAL A 331 -12.20 -20.39 -14.74
C VAL A 331 -12.78 -19.13 -15.36
N LEU A 332 -12.05 -18.49 -16.29
CA LEU A 332 -12.54 -17.32 -17.01
C LEU A 332 -13.74 -17.66 -17.89
N ASP A 333 -13.72 -18.80 -18.59
CA ASP A 333 -14.84 -19.28 -19.40
C ASP A 333 -16.11 -19.49 -18.55
N ALA A 334 -15.95 -20.01 -17.33
CA ALA A 334 -17.04 -20.14 -16.37
C ALA A 334 -17.54 -18.77 -15.87
N ALA A 335 -16.65 -17.80 -15.68
CA ALA A 335 -16.99 -16.44 -15.24
C ALA A 335 -17.71 -15.63 -16.33
N ASP A 336 -17.39 -15.85 -17.60
CA ASP A 336 -18.02 -15.18 -18.74
C ASP A 336 -19.53 -15.52 -18.85
N ALA A 337 -19.96 -16.64 -18.26
CA ALA A 337 -21.38 -16.98 -18.13
C ALA A 337 -22.15 -16.07 -17.15
N ASN A 338 -21.44 -15.35 -16.26
CA ASN A 338 -22.00 -14.36 -15.36
C ASN A 338 -21.88 -12.94 -15.98
N PRO A 339 -23.00 -12.31 -16.40
CA PRO A 339 -22.95 -11.00 -17.05
C PRO A 339 -22.31 -9.88 -16.22
N ALA A 340 -22.38 -9.99 -14.88
CA ALA A 340 -21.78 -9.03 -13.96
C ALA A 340 -20.24 -9.08 -14.00
N LEU A 341 -19.67 -10.25 -14.29
CA LEU A 341 -18.22 -10.45 -14.38
C LEU A 341 -17.72 -10.26 -15.81
N ALA A 342 -18.44 -10.77 -16.82
CA ALA A 342 -18.07 -10.69 -18.24
C ALA A 342 -17.71 -9.28 -18.73
N THR A 343 -18.42 -8.26 -18.23
CA THR A 343 -18.12 -6.85 -18.59
C THR A 343 -16.80 -6.37 -17.98
N ALA A 344 -16.45 -6.87 -16.81
CA ALA A 344 -15.26 -6.45 -16.07
C ALA A 344 -14.01 -7.28 -16.38
N THR A 345 -14.18 -8.47 -16.98
CA THR A 345 -13.10 -9.41 -17.35
C THR A 345 -12.71 -9.36 -18.82
N GLY A 346 -13.22 -8.39 -19.59
CA GLY A 346 -12.94 -8.36 -21.02
C GLY A 346 -11.44 -8.32 -21.37
N GLY A 347 -10.63 -7.63 -20.55
CA GLY A 347 -9.18 -7.51 -20.74
C GLY A 347 -8.38 -8.75 -20.31
N THR A 348 -9.03 -9.69 -19.62
CA THR A 348 -8.38 -10.85 -18.99
C THR A 348 -7.99 -11.92 -19.99
N ARG A 349 -8.85 -12.19 -20.99
CA ARG A 349 -8.61 -13.26 -21.96
C ARG A 349 -7.36 -13.01 -22.82
N PRO A 350 -7.16 -11.80 -23.40
CA PRO A 350 -5.91 -11.51 -24.11
C PRO A 350 -4.67 -11.68 -23.23
N TRP A 351 -4.73 -11.25 -21.98
CA TRP A 351 -3.64 -11.44 -21.03
C TRP A 351 -3.32 -12.92 -20.82
N LEU A 352 -4.31 -13.75 -20.44
CA LEU A 352 -4.09 -15.20 -20.24
C LEU A 352 -3.56 -15.91 -21.49
N LEU A 353 -4.07 -15.56 -22.68
CA LEU A 353 -3.55 -16.12 -23.93
C LEU A 353 -2.09 -15.71 -24.17
N SER A 354 -1.72 -14.50 -23.78
CA SER A 354 -0.34 -14.03 -23.87
C SER A 354 0.59 -14.77 -22.92
N GLU A 355 0.16 -15.01 -21.67
CA GLU A 355 0.90 -15.82 -20.69
C GLU A 355 1.07 -17.28 -21.16
N ALA A 356 0.11 -17.81 -21.91
CA ALA A 356 0.21 -19.13 -22.55
C ALA A 356 1.13 -19.14 -23.80
N GLY A 357 1.74 -18.01 -24.18
CA GLY A 357 2.55 -17.87 -25.40
C GLY A 357 1.73 -17.83 -26.70
N ARG A 358 0.40 -17.73 -26.63
CA ARG A 358 -0.53 -17.72 -27.78
C ARG A 358 -0.75 -16.27 -28.26
N HIS A 359 0.34 -15.56 -28.54
CA HIS A 359 0.32 -14.11 -28.76
C HIS A 359 -0.55 -13.64 -29.93
N GLU A 360 -0.62 -14.39 -31.03
CA GLU A 360 -1.49 -14.03 -32.18
C GLU A 360 -2.98 -14.20 -31.85
N GLU A 361 -3.34 -15.22 -31.07
CA GLU A 361 -4.71 -15.40 -30.58
C GLU A 361 -5.06 -14.34 -29.54
N ALA A 362 -4.12 -14.00 -28.66
CA ALA A 362 -4.25 -12.91 -27.71
C ALA A 362 -4.47 -11.57 -28.43
N LEU A 363 -3.75 -11.31 -29.52
CA LEU A 363 -3.86 -10.08 -30.30
C LEU A 363 -5.22 -10.02 -31.02
N ALA A 364 -5.64 -11.12 -31.64
CA ALA A 364 -6.96 -11.21 -32.26
C ALA A 364 -8.09 -11.00 -31.22
N ALA A 365 -7.97 -11.59 -30.03
CA ALA A 365 -8.91 -11.39 -28.94
C ALA A 365 -8.93 -9.93 -28.44
N ALA A 366 -7.76 -9.30 -28.30
CA ALA A 366 -7.64 -7.90 -27.91
C ALA A 366 -8.27 -6.95 -28.97
N GLN A 367 -8.05 -7.25 -30.25
CA GLN A 367 -8.59 -6.49 -31.39
C GLN A 367 -10.09 -6.72 -31.63
N ALA A 368 -10.66 -7.83 -31.16
CA ALA A 368 -12.09 -8.10 -31.27
C ALA A 368 -12.95 -7.30 -30.26
N ARG A 369 -12.34 -6.70 -29.24
CA ARG A 369 -13.01 -5.82 -28.25
C ARG A 369 -13.62 -4.58 -28.92
N SER A 370 -14.53 -3.87 -28.25
CA SER A 370 -15.06 -2.61 -28.78
C SER A 370 -13.98 -1.53 -28.78
N GLU A 371 -13.90 -0.68 -29.81
CA GLU A 371 -12.98 0.46 -29.85
C GLU A 371 -13.26 1.46 -28.72
N GLU A 372 -14.51 1.55 -28.26
CA GLU A 372 -14.93 2.41 -27.15
C GLU A 372 -14.62 1.78 -25.78
N GLU A 373 -14.14 0.53 -25.75
CA GLU A 373 -13.86 -0.15 -24.49
C GLU A 373 -12.56 0.36 -23.86
N TYR A 374 -12.69 0.87 -22.63
CA TYR A 374 -11.57 1.36 -21.84
C TYR A 374 -10.45 0.31 -21.72
N GLY A 375 -9.19 0.76 -21.83
CA GLY A 375 -8.01 -0.09 -21.70
C GLY A 375 -7.78 -1.08 -22.85
N ARG A 376 -8.54 -1.00 -23.95
CA ARG A 376 -8.29 -1.82 -25.15
C ARG A 376 -6.89 -1.56 -25.72
N THR A 377 -6.51 -0.30 -25.89
CA THR A 377 -5.21 0.08 -26.46
C THR A 377 -4.06 -0.48 -25.62
N GLY A 378 -4.10 -0.24 -24.30
CA GLY A 378 -3.14 -0.81 -23.36
C GLY A 378 -3.14 -2.34 -23.35
N GLY A 379 -4.29 -2.98 -23.55
CA GLY A 379 -4.39 -4.43 -23.70
C GLY A 379 -3.66 -4.94 -24.95
N ILE A 380 -3.87 -4.30 -26.11
CA ILE A 380 -3.15 -4.63 -27.36
C ILE A 380 -1.65 -4.40 -27.19
N ALA A 381 -1.25 -3.28 -26.60
CA ALA A 381 0.16 -2.94 -26.39
C ALA A 381 0.88 -3.93 -25.45
N ARG A 382 0.20 -4.45 -24.42
CA ARG A 382 0.71 -5.54 -23.55
C ARG A 382 0.94 -6.83 -24.31
N VAL A 383 0.00 -7.23 -25.17
CA VAL A 383 0.17 -8.42 -26.02
C VAL A 383 1.33 -8.24 -27.00
N LEU A 384 1.46 -7.06 -27.62
CA LEU A 384 2.58 -6.75 -28.51
C LEU A 384 3.92 -6.78 -27.79
N GLU A 385 4.02 -6.21 -26.59
CA GLU A 385 5.23 -6.30 -25.75
C GLU A 385 5.59 -7.76 -25.47
N ALA A 386 4.64 -8.56 -24.98
CA ALA A 386 4.86 -9.97 -24.67
C ALA A 386 5.29 -10.79 -25.90
N ALA A 387 4.83 -10.40 -27.10
CA ALA A 387 5.26 -10.98 -28.38
C ALA A 387 6.65 -10.49 -28.83
N GLY A 388 7.33 -9.63 -28.07
CA GLY A 388 8.62 -9.02 -28.42
C GLY A 388 8.53 -7.88 -29.43
N ARG A 389 7.31 -7.40 -29.76
CA ARG A 389 7.02 -6.33 -30.74
C ARG A 389 6.91 -4.98 -30.04
N VAL A 390 7.93 -4.63 -29.26
CA VAL A 390 7.93 -3.45 -28.36
C VAL A 390 7.78 -2.13 -29.13
N ASP A 391 8.44 -1.98 -30.28
CA ASP A 391 8.37 -0.75 -31.09
C ASP A 391 6.94 -0.50 -31.61
N GLU A 392 6.21 -1.56 -31.96
CA GLU A 392 4.81 -1.45 -32.39
C GLU A 392 3.89 -1.11 -31.22
N ALA A 393 4.16 -1.66 -30.02
CA ALA A 393 3.44 -1.30 -28.81
C ALA A 393 3.64 0.19 -28.46
N VAL A 394 4.87 0.70 -28.56
CA VAL A 394 5.18 2.11 -28.33
C VAL A 394 4.48 3.01 -29.35
N ALA A 395 4.56 2.69 -30.64
CA ALA A 395 3.92 3.49 -31.69
C ALA A 395 2.39 3.57 -31.50
N LEU A 396 1.75 2.45 -31.16
CA LEU A 396 0.31 2.39 -30.88
C LEU A 396 -0.07 3.31 -29.71
N LEU A 397 0.69 3.27 -28.62
CA LEU A 397 0.42 4.08 -27.43
C LEU A 397 0.73 5.56 -27.65
N GLU A 398 1.78 5.89 -28.42
CA GLU A 398 2.09 7.27 -28.77
C GLU A 398 0.97 7.89 -29.61
N GLU A 399 0.37 7.14 -30.53
CA GLU A 399 -0.80 7.58 -31.31
C GLU A 399 -2.04 7.76 -30.42
N ALA A 400 -2.22 6.90 -29.42
CA ALA A 400 -3.36 6.94 -28.52
C ALA A 400 -3.19 7.89 -27.31
N ALA A 401 -1.98 8.40 -27.05
CA ALA A 401 -1.65 9.20 -25.86
C ALA A 401 -2.47 10.50 -25.72
N GLU A 402 -3.04 11.01 -26.83
CA GLU A 402 -3.95 12.14 -26.82
C GLU A 402 -5.35 11.79 -26.29
N THR A 403 -5.74 10.52 -26.34
CA THR A 403 -7.11 10.04 -26.09
C THR A 403 -7.24 9.04 -24.94
N ASP A 404 -6.18 8.28 -24.62
CA ASP A 404 -6.20 7.18 -23.65
C ASP A 404 -5.29 7.46 -22.43
N TYR A 405 -5.50 6.73 -21.33
CA TYR A 405 -4.86 6.96 -20.02
C TYR A 405 -3.65 6.03 -19.72
N ASP A 406 -3.02 5.46 -20.75
CA ASP A 406 -1.90 4.50 -20.60
C ASP A 406 -0.49 5.14 -20.53
N ASP A 407 -0.38 6.40 -20.08
CA ASP A 407 0.89 7.15 -20.04
C ASP A 407 1.98 6.46 -19.20
N VAL A 408 1.59 5.84 -18.08
CA VAL A 408 2.52 5.08 -17.20
C VAL A 408 3.07 3.86 -17.93
N TYR A 409 2.22 3.18 -18.68
CA TYR A 409 2.58 1.99 -19.44
C TYR A 409 3.52 2.37 -20.61
N LEU A 410 3.20 3.42 -21.35
CA LEU A 410 4.08 3.99 -22.38
C LEU A 410 5.43 4.45 -21.78
N ALA A 411 5.42 5.15 -20.66
CA ALA A 411 6.63 5.59 -19.98
C ALA A 411 7.55 4.41 -19.60
N ARG A 412 6.99 3.28 -19.13
CA ARG A 412 7.76 2.07 -18.88
C ARG A 412 8.44 1.57 -20.16
N LEU A 413 7.70 1.42 -21.26
CA LEU A 413 8.26 0.95 -22.52
C LEU A 413 9.35 1.89 -23.05
N LEU A 414 9.16 3.21 -22.92
CA LEU A 414 10.17 4.20 -23.26
C LEU A 414 11.44 4.03 -22.43
N ILE A 415 11.34 3.78 -21.13
CA ILE A 415 12.50 3.51 -20.27
C ILE A 415 13.23 2.23 -20.72
N LEU A 416 12.49 1.14 -20.91
CA LEU A 416 13.04 -0.16 -21.33
C LEU A 416 13.74 -0.10 -22.69
N THR A 417 13.29 0.79 -23.58
CA THR A 417 13.90 1.04 -24.89
C THR A 417 15.00 2.11 -24.88
N GLY A 418 15.39 2.61 -23.70
CA GLY A 418 16.50 3.57 -23.54
C GLY A 418 16.13 5.03 -23.82
N ARG A 419 14.84 5.38 -23.73
CA ARG A 419 14.26 6.73 -23.93
C ARG A 419 13.75 7.36 -22.60
N PRO A 420 14.50 7.38 -21.49
CA PRO A 420 14.00 7.81 -20.18
C PRO A 420 13.62 9.30 -20.11
N ARG A 421 14.28 10.16 -20.90
CA ARG A 421 13.94 11.60 -20.96
C ARG A 421 12.58 11.84 -21.59
N GLU A 422 12.20 11.01 -22.55
CA GLU A 422 10.90 11.09 -23.21
C GLU A 422 9.79 10.62 -22.26
N ALA A 423 10.03 9.55 -21.50
CA ALA A 423 9.14 9.11 -20.43
C ALA A 423 8.86 10.22 -19.39
N VAL A 424 9.90 10.93 -18.94
CA VAL A 424 9.73 12.08 -18.03
C VAL A 424 8.99 13.23 -18.72
N ALA A 425 9.29 13.52 -19.99
CA ALA A 425 8.64 14.59 -20.73
C ALA A 425 7.13 14.35 -20.91
N LEU A 426 6.73 13.11 -21.16
CA LEU A 426 5.33 12.66 -21.28
C LEU A 426 4.53 13.05 -20.02
N HIS A 427 4.97 12.60 -18.85
CA HIS A 427 4.29 12.90 -17.59
C HIS A 427 4.26 14.40 -17.26
N ARG A 428 5.33 15.14 -17.59
CA ARG A 428 5.39 16.59 -17.34
C ARG A 428 4.51 17.39 -18.30
N ALA A 429 4.32 16.93 -19.53
CA ALA A 429 3.36 17.52 -20.46
C ALA A 429 1.92 17.37 -19.92
N ARG A 430 1.59 16.17 -19.41
CA ARG A 430 0.30 15.86 -18.77
C ARG A 430 0.02 16.75 -17.55
N LYS A 431 1.02 16.93 -16.66
CA LYS A 431 0.95 17.86 -15.52
C LYS A 431 0.61 19.29 -15.96
N ARG A 432 1.15 19.77 -17.09
CA ARG A 432 0.87 21.11 -17.63
C ARG A 432 -0.53 21.20 -18.23
N ALA A 433 -1.06 20.12 -18.78
CA ALA A 433 -2.42 20.04 -19.29
C ALA A 433 -3.48 19.98 -18.17
N GLY A 434 -3.07 19.73 -16.91
CA GLY A 434 -3.98 19.65 -15.77
C GLY A 434 -4.63 18.27 -15.57
N ASN A 435 -4.21 17.27 -16.35
CA ASN A 435 -4.70 15.90 -16.24
C ASN A 435 -3.80 15.14 -15.25
N GLY A 436 -4.35 14.70 -14.12
CA GLY A 436 -3.66 13.80 -13.19
C GLY A 436 -3.54 12.39 -13.78
N CYS A 437 -2.57 11.60 -13.29
CA CYS A 437 -2.56 10.16 -13.56
C CYS A 437 -3.64 9.51 -12.68
N THR A 438 -4.67 8.93 -13.27
CA THR A 438 -5.60 8.04 -12.56
C THR A 438 -4.92 6.68 -12.43
N LEU A 439 -4.49 6.31 -11.21
CA LEU A 439 -3.85 5.04 -10.87
C LEU A 439 -4.86 3.86 -10.82
N ASP A 440 -5.84 3.84 -11.72
CA ASP A 440 -6.78 2.72 -11.85
C ASP A 440 -6.32 1.80 -12.99
N ASP A 441 -5.20 1.09 -12.78
CA ASP A 441 -4.83 -0.09 -13.58
C ASP A 441 -5.25 -1.36 -12.83
N PRO A 442 -6.35 -2.02 -13.24
CA PRO A 442 -6.82 -3.26 -12.62
C PRO A 442 -5.99 -4.51 -12.96
N TRP A 443 -4.89 -4.40 -13.72
CA TRP A 443 -4.10 -5.54 -14.24
C TRP A 443 -2.62 -5.51 -13.84
N ARG A 444 -2.35 -5.15 -12.60
CA ARG A 444 -0.98 -5.05 -12.06
C ARG A 444 -0.46 -6.44 -11.64
N PRO A 445 0.58 -7.01 -12.29
CA PRO A 445 1.21 -8.24 -11.81
C PRO A 445 2.05 -7.94 -10.57
N GLY A 446 1.80 -8.68 -9.48
CA GLY A 446 2.81 -9.01 -8.46
C GLY A 446 3.62 -7.85 -7.85
N LYS A 447 2.98 -7.06 -7.00
CA LYS A 447 3.43 -6.83 -5.61
C LYS A 447 2.20 -6.30 -4.87
N SER A 448 1.60 -7.18 -4.07
CA SER A 448 0.68 -6.83 -3.00
C SER A 448 1.41 -5.96 -1.97
N GLY A 449 1.71 -4.72 -2.35
CA GLY A 449 1.87 -3.64 -1.40
C GLY A 449 0.47 -3.18 -1.06
N TYR A 450 -0.18 -3.90 -0.13
CA TYR A 450 -1.07 -3.21 0.78
C TYR A 450 -0.28 -1.98 1.26
N THR A 451 -0.74 -0.79 0.88
CA THR A 451 -0.31 0.42 1.54
C THR A 451 -0.61 0.20 3.02
N ASP A 452 0.43 0.10 3.85
CA ASP A 452 0.32 0.02 5.30
C ASP A 452 -0.23 1.33 5.92
N ASP A 453 -0.74 2.26 5.11
CA ASP A 453 -1.54 3.37 5.57
C ASP A 453 -3.02 2.93 5.63
N PRO A 454 -3.62 2.78 6.83
CA PRO A 454 -5.06 2.67 6.93
C PRO A 454 -5.70 3.97 6.42
N PRO A 455 -6.92 3.93 5.86
CA PRO A 455 -7.59 5.13 5.41
C PRO A 455 -8.16 5.90 6.61
N PHE A 456 -7.33 6.51 7.47
CA PHE A 456 -7.69 7.59 8.40
C PHE A 456 -6.47 8.38 8.90
#